data_AF-A0A2A2FCS7-F1
#
_entry.id   AF-A0A2A2FCS7-F1
#
_cell.length_a   1.000
_cell.length_b   1.000
_cell.length_c   1.000
_cell.angle_alpha   90.00
_cell.angle_beta   90.00
_cell.angle_gamma   90.00
#
_symmetry.space_group_name_H-M   'P 1'
#
loop_
_entity.id
_entity.type
_entity.pdbx_description
1 polymer ?
#
loop_
_entity_poly.entity_id
_entity_poly.type
_entity_poly.pdbx_seq_one_letter_code
_entity_poly.pdbx_strand_id
1 'polypeptide(L)'
;MRHQRGLTLLEVLISVLLLSLGILGVAGLQLHALRSSTEADLRTQARLHVRDMIERIRMTPEDREAFEVTENSCAADSLPGGSGFVAAEINNWCRTVANGLPGGRGMISVDGTDIRVQVSWLERAAPDSQDFSQDERERTEYGLDATVRENG
;
A
#
# COMPACT_ATOMS: atom_id res chain seq x y z
N MET A 1 -55.22 -9.08 -38.62
CA MET A 1 -54.17 -8.23 -39.23
C MET A 1 -53.31 -7.66 -38.12
N ARG A 2 -52.01 -7.97 -38.08
CA ARG A 2 -51.09 -7.53 -37.01
C ARG A 2 -50.64 -6.09 -37.33
N HIS A 3 -50.90 -5.16 -36.41
CA HIS A 3 -50.44 -3.77 -36.53
C HIS A 3 -48.95 -3.72 -36.16
N GLN A 4 -48.09 -3.51 -37.15
CA GLN A 4 -46.70 -3.11 -36.90
C GLN A 4 -46.71 -1.68 -36.35
N ARG A 5 -46.45 -1.52 -35.06
CA ARG A 5 -46.20 -0.22 -34.44
C ARG A 5 -44.76 0.17 -34.79
N GLY A 6 -44.60 1.15 -35.68
CA GLY A 6 -43.30 1.73 -35.98
C GLY A 6 -42.73 2.41 -34.73
N LEU A 7 -41.43 2.24 -34.50
CA LEU A 7 -40.69 2.94 -33.45
C LEU A 7 -40.86 4.45 -33.63
N THR A 8 -41.18 5.16 -32.55
CA THR A 8 -41.22 6.62 -32.60
C THR A 8 -39.79 7.17 -32.54
N LEU A 9 -39.48 8.28 -33.22
CA LEU A 9 -38.13 8.88 -33.20
C LEU A 9 -37.69 9.29 -31.77
N LEU A 10 -38.67 9.68 -30.94
CA LEU A 10 -38.49 9.98 -29.53
C LEU A 10 -38.04 8.74 -28.72
N GLU A 11 -38.60 7.57 -29.01
CA GLU A 11 -38.27 6.32 -28.32
C GLU A 11 -36.82 5.89 -28.55
N VAL A 12 -36.33 6.05 -29.78
CA VAL A 12 -34.91 5.78 -30.10
C VAL A 12 -34.00 6.79 -29.40
N LEU A 13 -34.37 8.08 -29.38
CA LEU A 13 -33.60 9.13 -28.71
C LEU A 13 -33.48 8.86 -27.20
N ILE A 14 -34.59 8.50 -26.56
CA ILE A 14 -34.61 8.15 -25.13
C ILE A 14 -33.79 6.88 -24.87
N SER A 15 -33.89 5.89 -25.75
CA SER A 15 -33.10 4.65 -25.63
C SER A 15 -31.59 4.91 -25.69
N VAL A 16 -31.14 5.71 -26.65
CA VAL A 16 -29.73 6.09 -26.78
C VAL A 16 -29.28 6.95 -25.59
N LEU A 17 -30.12 7.85 -25.10
CA LEU A 17 -29.85 8.64 -23.89
C LEU A 17 -29.64 7.73 -22.68
N LEU A 18 -30.58 6.84 -22.39
CA LEU A 18 -30.48 5.92 -21.25
C LEU A 18 -29.27 4.99 -21.39
N LEU A 19 -28.98 4.50 -22.59
CA LEU A 19 -27.79 3.69 -22.88
C LEU A 19 -26.51 4.48 -22.58
N SER A 20 -26.43 5.73 -23.02
CA SER A 20 -25.25 6.58 -22.78
C SER A 20 -25.01 6.83 -21.29
N LEU A 21 -26.08 7.09 -20.52
CA LEU A 21 -26.01 7.23 -19.06
C LEU A 21 -25.57 5.93 -18.37
N GLY A 22 -26.06 4.79 -18.85
CA GLY A 22 -25.66 3.47 -18.35
C GLY A 22 -24.17 3.19 -18.54
N ILE A 23 -23.62 3.48 -19.73
CA ILE A 23 -22.19 3.30 -20.02
C ILE A 23 -21.34 4.23 -19.16
N LEU A 24 -21.76 5.49 -18.99
CA LEU A 24 -21.03 6.46 -18.16
C LEU A 24 -21.00 6.02 -16.68
N GLY A 25 -22.10 5.48 -16.17
CA GLY A 25 -22.16 4.90 -14.83
C GLY A 25 -21.18 3.73 -14.64
N VAL A 26 -21.13 2.81 -15.61
CA VAL A 26 -20.20 1.67 -15.59
C VAL A 26 -18.74 2.12 -15.69
N ALA A 27 -18.43 3.11 -16.52
CA ALA A 27 -17.08 3.67 -16.62
C ALA A 27 -16.60 4.27 -15.30
N GLY A 28 -17.47 4.99 -14.58
CA GLY A 28 -17.18 5.49 -13.24
C GLY A 28 -16.86 4.36 -12.25
N LEU A 29 -17.66 3.30 -12.24
CA LEU A 29 -17.41 2.13 -11.39
C LEU A 29 -16.08 1.43 -11.73
N GLN A 30 -15.73 1.31 -13.01
CA GLN A 30 -14.45 0.73 -13.44
C GLN A 30 -13.26 1.53 -12.91
N LEU A 31 -13.31 2.86 -12.97
CA LEU A 31 -12.26 3.73 -12.42
C LEU A 31 -12.13 3.56 -10.90
N HIS A 32 -13.25 3.49 -10.18
CA HIS A 32 -13.23 3.23 -8.74
C HIS A 32 -12.66 1.84 -8.40
N ALA A 33 -13.03 0.81 -9.15
CA ALA A 33 -12.50 -0.53 -8.98
C ALA A 33 -10.98 -0.59 -9.20
N LEU A 34 -10.46 0.09 -10.22
CA LEU A 34 -9.02 0.17 -10.48
C LEU A 34 -8.24 0.85 -9.34
N ARG A 35 -8.78 1.94 -8.77
CA ARG A 35 -8.18 2.63 -7.62
C ARG A 35 -8.13 1.72 -6.39
N SER A 36 -9.27 1.11 -6.05
CA SER A 36 -9.36 0.15 -4.93
C SER A 36 -8.44 -1.05 -5.11
N SER A 37 -8.33 -1.57 -6.33
CA SER A 37 -7.40 -2.65 -6.68
C SER A 37 -5.94 -2.25 -6.45
N THR A 38 -5.56 -1.03 -6.80
CA THR A 38 -4.19 -0.51 -6.60
C THR A 38 -3.87 -0.36 -5.11
N GLU A 39 -4.79 0.16 -4.31
CA GLU A 39 -4.61 0.27 -2.86
C GLU A 39 -4.49 -1.11 -2.18
N ALA A 40 -5.31 -2.07 -2.60
CA ALA A 40 -5.26 -3.43 -2.11
C ALA A 40 -3.94 -4.12 -2.46
N ASP A 41 -3.39 -3.84 -3.64
CA ASP A 41 -2.08 -4.34 -4.07
C ASP A 41 -0.95 -3.80 -3.18
N LEU A 42 -0.89 -2.48 -2.94
CA LEU A 42 0.11 -1.87 -2.05
C LEU A 42 0.05 -2.46 -0.63
N ARG A 43 -1.14 -2.61 -0.07
CA ARG A 43 -1.33 -3.26 1.24
C ARG A 43 -0.85 -4.71 1.23
N THR A 44 -1.09 -5.43 0.13
CA THR A 44 -0.64 -6.82 0.00
C THR A 44 0.89 -6.90 -0.06
N GLN A 45 1.54 -6.04 -0.85
CA GLN A 45 3.00 -5.96 -0.92
C GLN A 45 3.61 -5.63 0.45
N ALA A 46 3.07 -4.63 1.15
CA ALA A 46 3.52 -4.28 2.50
C ALA A 46 3.37 -5.44 3.50
N ARG A 47 2.26 -6.21 3.46
CA ARG A 47 2.11 -7.44 4.29
C ARG A 47 3.18 -8.48 3.98
N LEU A 48 3.52 -8.65 2.70
CA LEU A 48 4.56 -9.60 2.30
C LEU A 48 5.92 -9.18 2.86
N HIS A 49 6.26 -7.89 2.82
CA HIS A 49 7.52 -7.40 3.41
C HIS A 49 7.57 -7.56 4.93
N VAL A 50 6.48 -7.24 5.63
CA VAL A 50 6.39 -7.45 7.08
C VAL A 50 6.57 -8.93 7.43
N ARG A 51 5.86 -9.82 6.71
CA ARG A 51 5.95 -11.27 6.93
C ARG A 51 7.35 -11.81 6.62
N ASP A 52 7.98 -11.37 5.55
CA ASP A 52 9.34 -11.78 5.18
C ASP A 52 10.33 -11.48 6.32
N MET A 53 10.30 -10.26 6.87
CA MET A 53 11.18 -9.89 7.98
C MET A 53 10.88 -10.67 9.26
N ILE A 54 9.59 -10.87 9.58
CA ILE A 54 9.19 -11.70 10.72
C ILE A 54 9.75 -13.13 10.61
N GLU A 55 9.67 -13.73 9.43
CA GLU A 55 10.19 -15.09 9.23
C GLU A 55 11.72 -15.13 9.33
N ARG A 56 12.44 -14.12 8.81
CA ARG A 56 13.90 -14.02 8.98
C ARG A 56 14.31 -13.95 10.45
N ILE A 57 13.63 -13.11 11.23
CA ILE A 57 13.88 -12.95 12.67
C ILE A 57 13.63 -14.27 13.42
N ARG A 58 12.54 -15.00 13.07
CA ARG A 58 12.24 -16.33 13.64
C ARG A 58 13.28 -17.38 13.29
N MET A 59 13.93 -17.26 12.13
CA MET A 59 15.00 -18.18 11.70
C MET A 59 16.35 -17.85 12.35
N THR A 60 16.50 -16.69 12.99
CA THR A 60 17.73 -16.25 13.65
C THR A 60 17.44 -15.73 15.07
N PRO A 61 16.93 -16.59 15.97
CA PRO A 61 16.51 -16.18 17.31
C PRO A 61 17.66 -15.70 18.21
N GLU A 62 18.90 -16.13 17.93
CA GLU A 62 20.11 -15.74 18.66
C GLU A 62 20.52 -14.28 18.45
N ASP A 63 20.25 -13.71 17.27
CA ASP A 63 20.65 -12.34 16.90
C ASP A 63 19.46 -11.37 16.89
N ARG A 64 18.36 -11.71 17.57
CA ARG A 64 17.10 -10.93 17.56
C ARG A 64 17.28 -9.43 17.84
N GLU A 65 18.15 -9.09 18.80
CA GLU A 65 18.41 -7.70 19.20
C GLU A 65 19.15 -6.93 18.10
N ALA A 66 19.93 -7.63 17.27
CA ALA A 66 20.63 -7.02 16.15
C ALA A 66 19.70 -6.62 15.00
N PHE A 67 18.43 -7.08 15.01
CA PHE A 67 17.41 -6.67 14.04
C PHE A 67 16.75 -5.33 14.37
N GLU A 68 17.07 -4.71 15.52
CA GLU A 68 16.47 -3.43 15.88
C GLU A 68 16.85 -2.31 14.89
N VAL A 69 15.83 -1.60 14.41
CA VAL A 69 15.92 -0.51 13.44
C VAL A 69 15.08 0.64 13.98
N THR A 70 15.74 1.64 14.55
CA THR A 70 15.09 2.84 15.10
C THR A 70 14.72 3.84 14.00
N GLU A 71 13.73 4.69 14.32
CA GLU A 71 12.91 5.46 13.38
C GLU A 71 13.66 6.04 12.17
N ASN A 72 13.13 5.75 10.99
CA ASN A 72 13.51 6.32 9.69
C ASN A 72 14.87 5.92 9.13
N SER A 73 15.53 4.93 9.74
CA SER A 73 16.79 4.37 9.23
C SER A 73 16.61 3.36 8.10
N CYS A 74 15.37 3.02 7.72
CA CYS A 74 15.06 2.14 6.60
C CYS A 74 14.19 2.85 5.55
N ALA A 75 14.81 3.79 4.84
CA ALA A 75 14.28 4.44 3.64
C ALA A 75 15.28 4.31 2.47
N ALA A 76 14.89 4.72 1.27
CA ALA A 76 15.76 4.63 0.08
C ALA A 76 17.13 5.31 0.28
N ASP A 77 17.14 6.45 0.99
CA ASP A 77 18.31 7.32 1.13
C ASP A 77 18.98 7.21 2.52
N SER A 78 18.37 6.46 3.43
CA SER A 78 18.88 6.20 4.78
C SER A 78 18.73 4.71 5.05
N LEU A 79 19.87 4.01 5.11
CA LEU A 79 19.95 2.61 5.46
C LEU A 79 20.60 2.47 6.85
N PRO A 80 20.24 1.46 7.65
CA PRO A 80 20.86 1.29 8.95
C PRO A 80 22.35 0.96 8.78
N GLY A 81 23.19 1.66 9.53
CA GLY A 81 24.61 1.33 9.61
C GLY A 81 24.83 -0.01 10.32
N GLY A 82 26.00 -0.62 10.11
CA GLY A 82 26.36 -1.87 10.77
C GLY A 82 27.18 -2.79 9.86
N SER A 83 27.65 -3.89 10.42
CA SER A 83 28.39 -4.92 9.70
C SER A 83 27.98 -6.31 10.17
N GLY A 84 28.07 -7.29 9.29
CA GLY A 84 27.68 -8.68 9.58
C GLY A 84 26.43 -9.10 8.83
N PHE A 85 26.01 -10.34 9.05
CA PHE A 85 24.90 -10.96 8.33
C PHE A 85 23.58 -10.22 8.57
N VAL A 86 23.21 -9.98 9.83
CA VAL A 86 21.95 -9.29 10.18
C VAL A 86 21.87 -7.89 9.59
N ALA A 87 22.95 -7.11 9.67
CA ALA A 87 23.01 -5.79 9.03
C ALA A 87 22.83 -5.86 7.50
N ALA A 88 23.37 -6.89 6.84
CA ALA A 88 23.17 -7.09 5.40
C ALA A 88 21.71 -7.47 5.07
N GLU A 89 21.08 -8.30 5.91
CA GLU A 89 19.67 -8.72 5.78
C GLU A 89 18.71 -7.55 5.95
N ILE A 90 18.89 -6.73 7.00
CA ILE A 90 18.13 -5.50 7.22
C ILE A 90 18.29 -4.58 6.01
N ASN A 91 19.52 -4.35 5.55
CA ASN A 91 19.78 -3.49 4.40
C ASN A 91 19.16 -4.02 3.10
N ASN A 92 19.10 -5.33 2.92
CA ASN A 92 18.40 -5.93 1.77
C ASN A 92 16.89 -5.70 1.87
N TRP A 93 16.31 -5.95 3.04
CA TRP A 93 14.89 -5.75 3.28
C TRP A 93 14.47 -4.29 3.11
N CYS A 94 15.24 -3.34 3.66
CA CYS A 94 14.93 -1.91 3.57
C CYS A 94 14.97 -1.40 2.12
N ARG A 95 15.91 -1.88 1.29
CA ARG A 95 15.89 -1.60 -0.16
C ARG A 95 14.66 -2.20 -0.83
N THR A 96 14.27 -3.40 -0.45
CA THR A 96 13.09 -4.07 -1.02
C THR A 96 11.82 -3.29 -0.68
N VAL A 97 11.64 -2.86 0.57
CA VAL A 97 10.52 -2.02 1.01
C VAL A 97 10.52 -0.68 0.28
N ALA A 98 11.67 0.01 0.24
CA ALA A 98 11.79 1.33 -0.38
C ALA A 98 11.54 1.31 -1.90
N ASN A 99 11.91 0.22 -2.58
CA ASN A 99 11.68 0.05 -4.01
C ASN A 99 10.30 -0.52 -4.35
N GLY A 100 9.71 -1.31 -3.45
CA GLY A 100 8.40 -1.95 -3.64
C GLY A 100 7.22 -1.03 -3.34
N LEU A 101 7.41 -0.05 -2.45
CA LEU A 101 6.33 0.83 -2.00
C LEU A 101 6.66 2.31 -2.24
N PRO A 102 5.69 3.14 -2.67
CA PRO A 102 5.91 4.57 -2.83
C PRO A 102 6.29 5.24 -1.50
N GLY A 103 7.53 5.71 -1.39
CA GLY A 103 8.04 6.26 -0.13
C GLY A 103 8.08 5.25 1.01
N GLY A 104 8.28 3.96 0.67
CA GLY A 104 8.32 2.86 1.62
C GLY A 104 9.35 3.08 2.73
N ARG A 105 8.92 2.83 3.97
CA ARG A 105 9.75 2.86 5.16
C ARG A 105 9.55 1.60 5.99
N GLY A 106 10.63 1.12 6.59
CA GLY A 106 10.61 0.02 7.54
C GLY A 106 11.01 0.48 8.95
N MET A 107 10.45 -0.17 9.96
CA MET A 107 10.87 -0.03 11.36
C MET A 107 10.77 -1.38 12.04
N ILE A 108 11.76 -1.68 12.89
CA ILE A 108 11.79 -2.91 13.68
C ILE A 108 12.11 -2.52 15.10
N SER A 109 11.18 -2.71 16.03
CA SER A 109 11.40 -2.46 17.45
C SER A 109 11.41 -3.78 18.22
N VAL A 110 12.40 -3.95 19.09
CA VAL A 110 12.59 -5.14 19.92
C VAL A 110 12.37 -4.75 21.38
N ASP A 111 11.42 -5.41 22.05
CA ASP A 111 11.12 -5.24 23.48
C ASP A 111 11.12 -6.60 24.17
N GLY A 112 12.31 -7.04 24.59
CA GLY A 112 12.51 -8.37 25.17
C GLY A 112 12.18 -9.49 24.18
N THR A 113 11.07 -10.20 24.41
CA THR A 113 10.58 -11.26 23.53
C THR A 113 9.57 -10.79 22.49
N ASP A 114 9.13 -9.53 22.58
CA ASP A 114 8.16 -8.94 21.68
C ASP A 114 8.89 -8.17 20.57
N ILE A 115 8.74 -8.63 19.34
CA ILE A 115 9.34 -7.99 18.16
C ILE A 115 8.23 -7.43 17.29
N ARG A 116 8.31 -6.13 17.00
CA ARG A 116 7.34 -5.43 16.16
C ARG A 116 8.01 -5.01 14.87
N VAL A 117 7.42 -5.40 13.76
CA VAL A 117 7.85 -5.01 12.40
C VAL A 117 6.76 -4.14 11.79
N GLN A 118 7.12 -2.90 11.47
CA GLN A 118 6.23 -1.94 10.84
C GLN A 118 6.76 -1.57 9.44
N VAL A 119 5.85 -1.51 8.48
CA VAL A 119 6.11 -0.99 7.14
C VAL A 119 5.11 0.12 6.84
N SER A 120 5.58 1.30 6.50
CA SER A 120 4.76 2.42 6.05
C SER A 120 5.08 2.83 4.62
N TRP A 121 4.11 3.48 3.98
CA TRP A 121 4.25 4.04 2.64
C TRP A 121 3.36 5.27 2.49
N LEU A 122 3.63 6.01 1.42
CA LEU A 122 2.97 7.27 1.15
C LEU A 122 1.98 7.05 0.03
N GLU A 123 0.70 7.27 0.31
CA GLU A 123 -0.32 7.27 -0.73
C GLU A 123 -0.08 8.51 -1.63
N ARG A 124 -0.24 8.36 -2.95
CA ARG A 124 -0.21 9.55 -3.82
C ARG A 124 -1.38 10.43 -3.44
N ALA A 125 -1.11 11.69 -3.10
CA ALA A 125 -2.16 12.69 -2.89
C ALA A 125 -3.08 12.70 -4.12
N ALA A 126 -4.38 12.58 -3.88
CA ALA A 126 -5.37 12.65 -4.94
C ALA A 126 -5.24 14.03 -5.64
N PRO A 127 -5.27 14.10 -6.99
CA PRO A 127 -5.08 15.35 -7.73
C PRO A 127 -6.12 16.46 -7.47
N ASP A 128 -7.14 16.23 -6.64
CA ASP A 128 -8.30 17.13 -6.46
C ASP A 128 -8.24 18.00 -5.19
N SER A 129 -7.09 18.09 -4.51
CA SER A 129 -6.88 19.18 -3.56
C SER A 129 -6.46 20.45 -4.31
N GLN A 130 -7.43 21.10 -4.97
CA GLN A 130 -7.30 22.53 -5.25
C GLN A 130 -7.51 23.32 -3.96
N ASP A 131 -6.60 23.16 -3.01
CA ASP A 131 -6.38 24.10 -1.94
C ASP A 131 -4.98 24.70 -2.12
N PHE A 132 -4.97 25.93 -2.64
CA PHE A 132 -3.79 26.70 -2.98
C PHE A 132 -3.33 27.54 -1.78
N SER A 133 -2.91 26.91 -0.69
CA SER A 133 -1.91 27.46 0.25
C SER A 133 -1.88 26.64 1.53
N GLN A 134 -0.72 26.04 1.82
CA GLN A 134 -0.40 25.32 3.07
C GLN A 134 -1.07 23.95 3.25
N ASP A 135 -0.48 22.90 2.66
CA ASP A 135 0.22 21.89 3.47
C ASP A 135 0.89 20.85 2.58
N GLU A 136 2.21 21.00 2.39
CA GLU A 136 3.08 19.90 1.94
C GLU A 136 3.19 18.80 3.02
N ARG A 137 2.49 18.97 4.16
CA ARG A 137 2.52 18.14 5.37
C ARG A 137 1.40 17.10 5.45
N GLU A 138 0.35 17.18 4.64
CA GLU A 138 -0.70 16.14 4.58
C GLU A 138 -0.40 15.07 3.51
N ARG A 139 0.83 14.56 3.50
CA ARG A 139 1.09 13.30 2.81
C ARG A 139 0.60 12.18 3.72
N THR A 140 -0.58 11.63 3.45
CA THR A 140 -1.16 10.57 4.28
C THR A 140 -0.25 9.34 4.27
N GLU A 141 0.42 9.12 5.39
CA GLU A 141 1.25 7.94 5.64
C GLU A 141 0.34 6.79 6.10
N TYR A 142 0.32 5.72 5.31
CA TYR A 142 -0.34 4.47 5.66
C TYR A 142 0.69 3.46 6.11
N GLY A 143 0.32 2.57 7.02
CA GLY A 143 1.24 1.56 7.52
C GLY A 143 0.56 0.27 7.92
N LEU A 144 1.38 -0.78 7.95
CA LEU A 144 1.06 -2.08 8.51
C LEU A 144 2.04 -2.40 9.60
N ASP A 145 1.53 -3.01 10.66
CA ASP A 145 2.30 -3.44 11.81
C ASP A 145 2.00 -4.93 12.07
N ALA A 146 3.02 -5.70 12.40
CA ALA A 146 2.86 -7.05 12.92
C ALA A 146 3.85 -7.31 14.07
N THR A 147 3.34 -8.01 15.07
CA THR A 147 4.09 -8.34 16.29
C THR A 147 4.29 -9.85 16.42
N VAL A 148 5.52 -10.26 16.72
CA VAL A 148 5.89 -11.64 17.07
C VAL A 148 6.20 -11.67 18.56
N ARG A 149 5.62 -12.62 19.29
CA ARG A 149 5.93 -12.90 20.69
C ARG A 149 6.46 -14.32 20.80
N GLU A 150 7.70 -14.50 21.23
CA GLU A 150 8.22 -15.85 21.54
C GLU A 150 7.98 -16.17 23.01
N ASN A 151 7.28 -17.27 23.28
CA ASN A 151 7.15 -17.83 24.62
C ASN A 151 8.42 -18.64 24.93
N GLY A 152 9.11 -18.28 26.01
CA GLY A 152 10.35 -18.94 26.46
C GLY A 152 10.19 -20.38 26.93
#